data_AF-A0A8K0W2M5-F1
#
_entry.id   AF-A0A8K0W2M5-F1
#
_cell.length_a   1.000
_cell.length_b   1.000
_cell.length_c   1.000
_cell.angle_alpha   90.00
_cell.angle_beta   90.00
_cell.angle_gamma   90.00
#
_symmetry.space_group_name_H-M   'P 1'
#
loop_
_entity.id
_entity.type
_entity.pdbx_description
1 polymer ?
#
loop_
_entity_poly.entity_id
_entity_poly.type
_entity_poly.pdbx_seq_one_letter_code
_entity_poly.pdbx_strand_id
1 'polypeptide(L)'
;MPPFATAMPYFRHDARAFKTLNRPTWSAADAALRNYYNGQRGLAGLPGFPAHLPATFPAHPFTALDVATARASRALPFLRDAAGNQIIPGAGAAPPPPPPPPPPPPPAQPAPVAPVAPVLANAYPFDFMPAQPWHAEPSIGVDIVDANGVLISVENIREDEALQDVWQSTLPWMWHAGGLHIDHDWEGAKYLGAGAYGLAGMWCQLDENRNIIDRMVVKEARPARNHWRDPIMWRDTLPREIRVHQLVDANRLNANGVDHQHLVQHRGYRLMMRQRRYRIFLEYCDGGDLWKALAQTGYSPDKDGLPPENITEGFIWSVARSLVMACQILHFGQTGGGSVPGWKPITHLDIKLDNIFLRTVEAVDRKAVIPEVVLSDFGMSMFPLVEAGAPAGGPAAPTQLYDNPKEYILDDHVDKRYAPEHQLERGEDPPPLNEKTDIWQIGAIIYYLMNNGAGAGDRGPKRYIPETGHAEYITTLMNYGRMDDLSTTDPWPQNFFPTIGSYSQELQLLARRCLNFEQQHRPTLAEAENTINTYLTNSPPAEALSRDLGPLRAFPDFELRIGEPFGRRRSE
;
A
#
# COMPACT_ATOMS: atom_id res chain seq x y z
N MET A 1 -9.47 -21.14 -17.27
CA MET A 1 -10.32 -20.30 -18.13
C MET A 1 -9.95 -18.84 -17.93
N PRO A 2 -9.80 -18.00 -18.97
CA PRO A 2 -9.59 -16.58 -18.76
C PRO A 2 -10.94 -15.91 -18.45
N PRO A 3 -11.07 -15.16 -17.34
CA PRO A 3 -12.38 -14.72 -16.86
C PRO A 3 -12.80 -13.39 -17.49
N PHE A 4 -13.17 -13.41 -18.77
CA PHE A 4 -13.77 -12.27 -19.46
C PHE A 4 -15.28 -12.21 -19.21
N ALA A 5 -15.75 -11.11 -18.61
CA ALA A 5 -17.17 -10.74 -18.62
C ALA A 5 -17.40 -9.26 -18.30
N THR A 6 -16.49 -8.61 -17.55
CA THR A 6 -16.65 -7.20 -17.19
C THR A 6 -15.27 -6.56 -16.97
N ALA A 7 -14.83 -5.76 -17.95
CA ALA A 7 -13.66 -4.85 -17.84
C ALA A 7 -14.12 -3.48 -17.30
N MET A 8 -14.98 -3.49 -16.29
CA MET A 8 -15.73 -2.30 -15.87
C MET A 8 -14.88 -1.13 -15.32
N PRO A 9 -13.73 -1.32 -14.63
CA PRO A 9 -13.05 -0.19 -13.98
C PRO A 9 -12.46 0.83 -14.97
N TYR A 10 -11.64 0.39 -15.93
CA TYR A 10 -11.04 1.29 -16.93
C TYR A 10 -12.10 1.97 -17.81
N PHE A 11 -13.11 1.22 -18.25
CA PHE A 11 -14.26 1.79 -18.95
C PHE A 11 -15.04 2.79 -18.09
N ARG A 12 -15.07 2.66 -16.76
CA ARG A 12 -15.74 3.63 -15.87
C ARG A 12 -14.99 4.94 -15.80
N HIS A 13 -13.66 4.90 -15.73
CA HIS A 13 -12.81 6.08 -15.64
C HIS A 13 -12.71 6.80 -16.98
N ASP A 14 -12.48 6.08 -18.08
CA ASP A 14 -12.51 6.64 -19.43
C ASP A 14 -13.91 7.16 -19.77
N ALA A 15 -14.98 6.45 -19.40
CA ALA A 15 -16.34 6.96 -19.57
C ALA A 15 -16.65 8.14 -18.64
N ARG A 16 -16.07 8.24 -17.43
CA ARG A 16 -16.21 9.43 -16.56
C ARG A 16 -15.46 10.62 -17.15
N ALA A 17 -14.20 10.45 -17.54
CA ALA A 17 -13.39 11.48 -18.17
C ALA A 17 -14.05 11.95 -19.47
N PHE A 18 -14.49 11.02 -20.33
CA PHE A 18 -15.25 11.34 -21.53
C PHE A 18 -16.57 12.05 -21.21
N LYS A 19 -17.33 11.59 -20.19
CA LYS A 19 -18.56 12.27 -19.75
C LYS A 19 -18.32 13.66 -19.17
N THR A 20 -17.17 13.90 -18.54
CA THR A 20 -16.81 15.22 -17.99
C THR A 20 -16.36 16.16 -19.11
N LEU A 21 -15.53 15.67 -20.03
CA LEU A 21 -15.00 16.44 -21.17
C LEU A 21 -16.08 16.74 -22.22
N ASN A 22 -17.02 15.81 -22.41
CA ASN A 22 -18.13 15.92 -23.36
C ASN A 22 -19.46 16.13 -22.66
N ARG A 23 -19.46 16.57 -21.40
CA ARG A 23 -20.70 16.87 -20.67
C ARG A 23 -21.38 18.00 -21.43
N PRO A 24 -22.58 17.80 -22.00
CA PRO A 24 -23.32 18.91 -22.57
C PRO A 24 -23.50 19.98 -21.50
N THR A 25 -23.44 21.26 -21.84
CA THR A 25 -23.93 22.32 -20.96
C THR A 25 -25.45 22.18 -20.88
N TRP A 26 -25.93 21.40 -19.91
CA TRP A 26 -27.34 21.13 -19.72
C TRP A 26 -28.05 22.41 -19.25
N SER A 27 -28.63 23.15 -20.19
CA SER A 27 -29.64 24.15 -19.83
C SER A 27 -30.97 23.45 -19.54
N ALA A 28 -31.88 24.14 -18.87
CA ALA A 28 -33.20 23.62 -18.50
C ALA A 28 -34.10 23.21 -19.70
N ALA A 29 -33.61 23.31 -20.94
CA ALA A 29 -34.35 23.05 -22.16
C ALA A 29 -34.51 21.57 -22.55
N ASP A 30 -33.76 20.63 -21.95
CA ASP A 30 -33.78 19.23 -22.41
C ASP A 30 -34.80 18.33 -21.70
N ALA A 31 -36.06 18.80 -21.63
CA ALA A 31 -37.17 18.07 -21.02
C ALA A 31 -37.44 16.72 -21.69
N ALA A 32 -37.22 16.62 -23.01
CA ALA A 32 -37.46 15.40 -23.78
C ALA A 32 -36.49 14.26 -23.38
N LEU A 33 -35.21 14.56 -23.20
CA LEU A 33 -34.20 13.59 -22.82
C LEU A 33 -34.37 13.11 -21.37
N ARG A 34 -34.75 14.03 -20.47
CA ARG A 34 -35.09 13.71 -19.08
C ARG A 34 -36.32 12.81 -19.00
N ASN A 35 -37.37 13.12 -19.77
CA ASN A 35 -38.58 12.32 -19.82
C ASN A 35 -38.34 10.93 -20.42
N TYR A 36 -37.44 10.82 -21.42
CA TYR A 36 -37.02 9.53 -21.97
C TYR A 36 -36.43 8.63 -20.89
N TYR A 37 -35.40 9.06 -20.15
CA TYR A 37 -34.79 8.21 -19.12
C TYR A 37 -35.71 7.96 -17.91
N ASN A 38 -36.55 8.92 -17.54
CA ASN A 38 -37.56 8.72 -16.49
C ASN A 38 -38.60 7.67 -16.89
N GLY A 39 -39.03 7.63 -18.15
CA GLY A 39 -39.96 6.62 -18.67
C GLY A 39 -39.36 5.21 -18.79
N GLN A 40 -38.04 5.09 -18.71
CA GLN A 40 -37.32 3.81 -18.78
C GLN A 40 -36.95 3.27 -17.38
N ARG A 41 -37.31 4.00 -16.32
CA ARG A 41 -36.99 3.65 -14.94
C ARG A 41 -37.74 2.38 -14.54
N GLY A 42 -37.01 1.33 -14.17
CA GLY A 42 -37.57 0.04 -13.74
C GLY A 42 -37.62 -1.04 -14.83
N LEU A 43 -37.17 -0.75 -16.06
CA LEU A 43 -37.03 -1.75 -17.11
C LEU A 43 -35.73 -2.55 -16.95
N ALA A 44 -35.76 -3.83 -17.29
CA ALA A 44 -34.59 -4.71 -17.24
C ALA A 44 -33.67 -4.45 -18.45
N GLY A 45 -32.69 -3.56 -18.26
CA GLY A 45 -31.68 -3.22 -19.27
C GLY A 45 -31.31 -1.74 -19.24
N LEU A 46 -30.11 -1.39 -19.70
CA LEU A 46 -29.74 0.02 -19.86
C LEU A 46 -30.49 0.58 -21.07
N PRO A 47 -31.40 1.56 -20.92
CA PRO A 47 -32.04 2.19 -22.06
C PRO A 47 -30.94 2.86 -22.88
N GLY A 48 -30.84 2.51 -24.17
CA GLY A 48 -29.90 3.12 -25.09
C GLY A 48 -30.14 4.63 -25.24
N PHE A 49 -29.43 5.28 -26.16
CA PHE A 49 -29.70 6.69 -26.44
C PHE A 49 -31.04 6.87 -27.17
N PRO A 50 -31.80 7.93 -26.88
CA PRO A 50 -33.00 8.23 -27.65
C PRO A 50 -32.67 8.56 -29.10
N ALA A 51 -33.53 8.10 -30.00
CA ALA A 51 -33.30 8.13 -31.46
C ALA A 51 -33.13 9.52 -32.09
N HIS A 52 -33.44 10.60 -31.37
CA HIS A 52 -33.38 11.98 -31.86
C HIS A 52 -32.06 12.70 -31.55
N LEU A 53 -31.12 12.09 -30.83
CA LEU A 53 -29.80 12.68 -30.62
C LEU A 53 -28.93 12.53 -31.88
N PRO A 54 -28.13 13.55 -32.24
CA PRO A 54 -27.26 13.49 -33.42
C PRO A 54 -26.29 12.30 -33.34
N ALA A 55 -25.96 11.75 -34.51
CA ALA A 55 -25.09 10.58 -34.72
C ALA A 55 -23.60 10.80 -34.35
N THR A 56 -23.33 11.61 -33.34
CA THR A 56 -21.98 11.93 -32.85
C THR A 56 -21.43 10.91 -31.86
N PHE A 57 -22.24 9.94 -31.43
CA PHE A 57 -21.73 8.78 -30.69
C PHE A 57 -21.27 7.69 -31.69
N PRO A 58 -20.03 7.19 -31.59
CA PRO A 58 -19.57 6.12 -32.46
C PRO A 58 -20.48 4.90 -32.29
N ALA A 59 -21.03 4.41 -33.40
CA ALA A 59 -21.74 3.13 -33.40
C ALA A 59 -20.82 2.04 -32.85
N HIS A 60 -21.35 1.16 -32.00
CA HIS A 60 -20.57 0.08 -31.39
C HIS A 60 -19.92 -0.74 -32.52
N PRO A 61 -18.57 -0.81 -32.63
CA PRO A 61 -17.90 -1.36 -33.81
C PRO A 61 -17.98 -2.88 -33.92
N PHE A 62 -18.69 -3.53 -32.99
CA PHE A 62 -18.78 -4.97 -32.85
C PHE A 62 -20.24 -5.42 -32.83
N THR A 63 -20.60 -6.33 -33.73
CA THR A 63 -21.92 -6.95 -33.83
C THR A 63 -22.07 -8.14 -32.88
N ALA A 64 -23.30 -8.64 -32.69
CA ALA A 64 -23.54 -9.87 -31.93
C ALA A 64 -22.79 -11.08 -32.52
N LEU A 65 -22.61 -11.11 -33.85
CA LEU A 65 -21.86 -12.16 -34.55
C LEU A 65 -20.36 -12.06 -34.26
N ASP A 66 -19.81 -10.85 -34.15
CA ASP A 66 -18.41 -10.62 -33.77
C ASP A 66 -18.12 -11.13 -32.35
N VAL A 67 -19.05 -10.88 -31.42
CA VAL A 67 -18.97 -11.42 -30.05
C VAL A 67 -19.05 -12.94 -30.03
N ALA A 68 -19.95 -13.55 -30.81
CA ALA A 68 -20.08 -15.00 -30.92
C ALA A 68 -18.82 -15.63 -31.54
N THR A 69 -18.27 -15.01 -32.58
CA THR A 69 -17.06 -15.46 -33.27
C THR A 69 -15.85 -15.38 -32.34
N ALA A 70 -15.68 -14.27 -31.62
CA ALA A 70 -14.59 -14.11 -30.65
C ALA A 70 -14.66 -15.12 -29.49
N ARG A 71 -15.88 -15.50 -29.06
CA ARG A 71 -16.07 -16.57 -28.07
C ARG A 71 -15.64 -17.93 -28.59
N ALA A 72 -15.94 -18.23 -29.85
CA ALA A 72 -15.61 -19.51 -30.47
C ALA A 72 -14.12 -19.63 -30.83
N SER A 73 -13.53 -18.56 -31.39
CA SER A 73 -12.15 -18.55 -31.89
C SER A 73 -11.10 -18.15 -30.85
N ARG A 74 -11.53 -17.54 -29.74
CA ARG A 74 -10.65 -16.89 -28.75
C ARG A 74 -9.74 -15.80 -29.33
N ALA A 75 -10.13 -15.21 -30.46
CA ALA A 75 -9.44 -14.07 -31.08
C ALA A 75 -10.41 -12.91 -31.27
N LEU A 76 -9.93 -11.66 -31.11
CA LEU A 76 -10.75 -10.48 -31.36
C LEU A 76 -11.04 -10.33 -32.87
N PRO A 77 -12.25 -9.89 -33.25
CA PRO A 77 -12.57 -9.59 -34.64
C PRO A 77 -11.90 -8.29 -35.10
N PHE A 78 -11.63 -8.17 -36.40
CA PHE A 78 -11.10 -6.95 -36.99
C PHE A 78 -12.05 -5.76 -36.75
N LEU A 79 -11.49 -4.60 -36.44
CA LEU A 79 -12.25 -3.35 -36.28
C LEU A 79 -13.02 -3.04 -37.56
N ARG A 80 -14.24 -2.51 -37.42
CA ARG A 80 -15.05 -2.07 -38.55
C ARG A 80 -15.33 -0.57 -38.48
N ASP A 81 -15.42 0.07 -39.64
CA ASP A 81 -15.87 1.46 -39.75
C ASP A 81 -17.39 1.58 -39.52
N ALA A 82 -17.90 2.81 -39.52
CA ALA A 82 -19.33 3.09 -39.33
C ALA A 82 -20.23 2.50 -40.45
N ALA A 83 -19.65 2.08 -41.58
CA ALA A 83 -20.35 1.40 -42.68
C ALA A 83 -20.23 -0.13 -42.59
N GLY A 84 -19.53 -0.67 -41.58
CA GLY A 84 -19.35 -2.11 -41.36
C GLY A 84 -18.17 -2.72 -42.12
N ASN A 85 -17.32 -1.93 -42.77
CA ASN A 85 -16.15 -2.44 -43.50
C ASN A 85 -15.00 -2.72 -42.54
N GLN A 86 -14.24 -3.79 -42.77
CA GLN A 86 -13.05 -4.09 -41.97
C GLN A 86 -11.97 -3.02 -42.18
N ILE A 87 -11.49 -2.45 -41.08
CA ILE A 87 -10.35 -1.55 -41.03
C ILE A 87 -9.09 -2.43 -40.96
N ILE A 88 -8.39 -2.54 -42.10
CA ILE A 88 -7.10 -3.24 -42.18
C ILE A 88 -5.99 -2.21 -41.87
N PRO A 89 -5.18 -2.41 -40.82
CA PRO A 89 -4.08 -1.50 -40.54
C PRO A 89 -3.00 -1.61 -41.64
N GLY A 90 -2.76 -0.53 -42.41
CA GLY A 90 -1.53 -0.38 -43.21
C GLY A 90 -1.66 -0.30 -44.75
N ALA A 91 -2.84 -0.19 -45.35
CA ALA A 91 -2.96 -0.03 -46.81
C ALA A 91 -2.85 1.45 -47.24
N GLY A 92 -1.62 1.98 -47.30
CA GLY A 92 -1.30 3.20 -48.02
C GLY A 92 -1.34 2.99 -49.53
N ALA A 93 -1.77 4.02 -50.27
CA ALA A 93 -1.99 4.03 -51.71
C ALA A 93 -0.79 3.53 -52.55
N ALA A 94 -1.08 2.90 -53.69
CA ALA A 94 -0.09 2.40 -54.64
C ALA A 94 0.77 3.54 -55.23
N PRO A 95 2.10 3.35 -55.41
CA PRO A 95 2.96 4.36 -56.01
C PRO A 95 2.85 4.35 -57.55
N PRO A 96 3.09 5.50 -58.22
CA PRO A 96 3.13 5.57 -59.69
C PRO A 96 4.41 4.92 -60.26
N PRO A 97 4.44 4.57 -61.57
CA PRO A 97 5.58 3.87 -62.17
C PRO A 97 6.83 4.76 -62.28
N PRO A 98 8.04 4.18 -62.25
CA PRO A 98 9.28 4.95 -62.12
C PRO A 98 9.75 5.55 -63.45
N PRO A 99 10.38 6.76 -63.44
CA PRO A 99 11.15 7.29 -64.56
C PRO A 99 12.53 6.62 -64.68
N PRO A 100 13.23 6.74 -65.83
CA PRO A 100 14.52 6.09 -66.06
C PRO A 100 15.64 6.64 -65.17
N PRO A 101 16.69 5.84 -64.88
CA PRO A 101 17.65 6.15 -63.83
C PRO A 101 18.66 7.24 -64.24
N PRO A 102 18.94 8.25 -63.39
CA PRO A 102 20.09 9.13 -63.50
C PRO A 102 21.37 8.48 -62.89
N PRO A 103 22.58 8.99 -63.23
CA PRO A 103 23.86 8.43 -62.78
C PRO A 103 24.05 8.50 -61.26
N PRO A 104 24.89 7.62 -60.67
CA PRO A 104 25.00 7.47 -59.22
C PRO A 104 25.64 8.71 -58.54
N PRO A 105 25.07 9.18 -57.42
CA PRO A 105 25.67 10.24 -56.60
C PRO A 105 26.77 9.70 -55.66
N PRO A 106 27.69 10.57 -55.19
CA PRO A 106 28.75 10.22 -54.24
C PRO A 106 28.19 9.79 -52.87
N PRO A 107 28.96 9.05 -52.05
CA PRO A 107 28.48 8.41 -50.82
C PRO A 107 27.91 9.42 -49.82
N ALA A 108 26.66 9.18 -49.40
CA ALA A 108 25.93 9.99 -48.44
C ALA A 108 26.45 9.78 -47.02
N GLN A 109 26.64 10.88 -46.30
CA GLN A 109 26.81 10.89 -44.84
C GLN A 109 25.55 10.31 -44.16
N PRO A 110 25.68 9.60 -43.03
CA PRO A 110 24.53 9.05 -42.32
C PRO A 110 23.60 10.18 -41.84
N ALA A 111 22.32 10.08 -42.21
CA ALA A 111 21.29 11.00 -41.74
C ALA A 111 21.14 10.90 -40.21
N PRO A 112 20.89 12.02 -39.50
CA PRO A 112 20.56 11.97 -38.09
C PRO A 112 19.28 11.14 -37.90
N VAL A 113 19.37 10.13 -37.04
CA VAL A 113 18.23 9.30 -36.63
C VAL A 113 17.22 10.23 -35.96
N ALA A 114 16.06 10.43 -36.59
CA ALA A 114 14.95 11.13 -35.95
C ALA A 114 14.59 10.38 -34.66
N PRO A 115 14.38 11.07 -33.52
CA PRO A 115 13.98 10.41 -32.29
C PRO A 115 12.68 9.67 -32.56
N VAL A 116 12.71 8.35 -32.35
CA VAL A 116 11.52 7.51 -32.34
C VAL A 116 10.63 8.06 -31.23
N ALA A 117 9.47 8.59 -31.59
CA ALA A 117 8.45 8.96 -30.61
C ALA A 117 8.19 7.74 -29.71
N PRO A 118 8.17 7.89 -28.37
CA PRO A 118 7.87 6.76 -27.50
C PRO A 118 6.50 6.22 -27.91
N VAL A 119 6.50 4.97 -28.36
CA VAL A 119 5.28 4.21 -28.58
C VAL A 119 4.58 4.18 -27.22
N LEU A 120 3.40 4.82 -27.13
CA LEU A 120 2.49 4.67 -26.00
C LEU A 120 2.13 3.18 -25.90
N ALA A 121 2.92 2.43 -25.15
CA ALA A 121 2.68 1.05 -24.82
C ALA A 121 1.57 1.00 -23.77
N ASN A 122 0.32 1.08 -24.22
CA ASN A 122 -0.83 0.58 -23.48
C ASN A 122 -1.98 0.41 -24.47
N ALA A 123 -1.97 -0.73 -25.16
CA ALA A 123 -2.97 -1.07 -26.16
C ALA A 123 -3.84 -2.27 -25.75
N TYR A 124 -3.67 -2.82 -24.55
CA TYR A 124 -4.45 -3.96 -24.08
C TYR A 124 -4.89 -3.84 -22.61
N PRO A 125 -6.10 -4.32 -22.26
CA PRO A 125 -6.69 -4.18 -20.92
C PRO A 125 -5.98 -4.99 -19.82
N PHE A 126 -4.85 -5.65 -20.11
CA PHE A 126 -4.06 -6.44 -19.17
C PHE A 126 -2.54 -6.33 -19.41
N ASP A 127 -2.05 -5.31 -20.11
CA ASP A 127 -0.60 -5.11 -20.34
C ASP A 127 0.18 -4.92 -19.02
N PHE A 128 -0.53 -4.57 -17.95
CA PHE A 128 0.00 -4.49 -16.58
C PHE A 128 0.08 -5.85 -15.86
N MET A 129 -0.35 -6.96 -16.45
CA MET A 129 -0.20 -8.31 -15.86
C MET A 129 1.08 -8.97 -16.40
N PRO A 130 1.69 -9.92 -15.66
CA PRO A 130 2.82 -10.70 -16.17
C PRO A 130 2.44 -11.43 -17.46
N ALA A 131 3.34 -11.39 -18.45
CA ALA A 131 3.20 -12.14 -19.69
C ALA A 131 3.14 -13.66 -19.41
N GLN A 132 2.43 -14.39 -20.28
CA GLN A 132 2.40 -15.85 -20.25
C GLN A 132 3.67 -16.46 -20.89
N PRO A 133 4.06 -17.69 -20.51
CA PRO A 133 3.38 -18.61 -19.60
C PRO A 133 3.58 -18.25 -18.12
N TRP A 134 2.51 -18.35 -17.34
CA TRP A 134 2.61 -18.26 -15.87
C TRP A 134 3.14 -19.57 -15.29
N HIS A 135 3.70 -19.48 -14.09
CA HIS A 135 4.14 -20.65 -13.34
C HIS A 135 3.02 -21.66 -13.13
N ALA A 136 3.39 -22.95 -13.12
CA ALA A 136 2.48 -24.02 -12.76
C ALA A 136 1.98 -23.80 -11.34
N GLU A 137 0.67 -23.72 -11.15
CA GLU A 137 0.07 -23.53 -9.83
C GLU A 137 0.11 -24.85 -9.04
N PRO A 138 0.15 -24.78 -7.69
CA PRO A 138 -0.04 -25.96 -6.86
C PRO A 138 -1.32 -26.68 -7.31
N SER A 139 -1.29 -28.01 -7.37
CA SER A 139 -2.45 -28.81 -7.74
C SER A 139 -3.62 -28.53 -6.80
N ILE A 140 -4.82 -28.38 -7.39
CA ILE A 140 -6.10 -28.25 -6.69
C ILE A 140 -6.24 -29.50 -5.78
N GLY A 141 -6.12 -29.30 -4.48
CA GLY A 141 -5.97 -30.38 -3.48
C GLY A 141 -5.01 -30.00 -2.33
N VAL A 142 -4.14 -29.01 -2.55
CA VAL A 142 -3.32 -28.37 -1.50
C VAL A 142 -3.92 -27.03 -1.05
N ASP A 143 -5.02 -26.59 -1.69
CA ASP A 143 -5.66 -25.31 -1.41
C ASP A 143 -6.92 -25.51 -0.57
N ILE A 144 -7.14 -24.62 0.40
CA ILE A 144 -8.37 -24.60 1.19
C ILE A 144 -9.50 -24.10 0.29
N VAL A 145 -10.22 -25.06 -0.26
CA VAL A 145 -11.42 -24.84 -1.07
C VAL A 145 -12.63 -25.46 -0.38
N ASP A 146 -13.80 -24.87 -0.59
CA ASP A 146 -15.07 -25.46 -0.17
C ASP A 146 -15.40 -26.72 -1.00
N ALA A 147 -16.52 -27.36 -0.68
CA ALA A 147 -17.01 -28.54 -1.40
C ALA A 147 -17.24 -28.32 -2.91
N ASN A 148 -17.26 -27.07 -3.38
CA ASN A 148 -17.44 -26.69 -4.78
C ASN A 148 -16.12 -26.30 -5.46
N GLY A 149 -14.97 -26.44 -4.79
CA GLY A 149 -13.66 -26.05 -5.31
C GLY A 149 -13.42 -24.53 -5.32
N VAL A 150 -14.21 -23.76 -4.56
CA VAL A 150 -14.05 -22.32 -4.40
C VAL A 150 -13.15 -22.05 -3.21
N LEU A 151 -12.15 -21.18 -3.37
CA LEU A 151 -11.28 -20.77 -2.26
C LEU A 151 -12.11 -20.28 -1.08
N ILE A 152 -11.86 -20.84 0.10
CA ILE A 152 -12.50 -20.38 1.33
C ILE A 152 -12.09 -18.92 1.60
N SER A 153 -13.01 -18.11 2.12
CA SER A 153 -12.75 -16.70 2.39
C SER A 153 -11.67 -16.53 3.48
N VAL A 154 -10.98 -15.38 3.46
CA VAL A 154 -10.04 -15.00 4.52
C VAL A 154 -10.75 -14.95 5.88
N GLU A 155 -11.98 -14.45 5.92
CA GLU A 155 -12.76 -14.34 7.16
C GLU A 155 -13.08 -15.71 7.76
N ASN A 156 -13.50 -16.68 6.95
CA ASN A 156 -13.80 -18.02 7.45
C ASN A 156 -12.54 -18.70 8.01
N ILE A 157 -11.38 -18.52 7.35
CA ILE A 157 -10.11 -19.04 7.87
C ILE A 157 -9.73 -18.32 9.17
N ARG A 158 -9.98 -17.02 9.27
CA ARG A 158 -9.72 -16.26 10.49
C ARG A 158 -10.54 -16.76 11.69
N GLU A 159 -11.77 -17.17 11.47
CA GLU A 159 -12.70 -17.57 12.54
C GLU A 159 -12.61 -19.07 12.91
N ASP A 160 -12.02 -19.91 12.05
CA ASP A 160 -12.00 -21.37 12.22
C ASP A 160 -10.57 -21.91 12.35
N GLU A 161 -10.22 -22.41 13.54
CA GLU A 161 -8.90 -22.95 13.86
C GLU A 161 -8.52 -24.17 13.00
N ALA A 162 -9.48 -25.04 12.65
CA ALA A 162 -9.21 -26.18 11.77
C ALA A 162 -8.85 -25.70 10.36
N LEU A 163 -9.49 -24.64 9.88
CA LEU A 163 -9.12 -24.02 8.60
C LEU A 163 -7.75 -23.31 8.68
N GLN A 164 -7.37 -22.74 9.81
CA GLN A 164 -6.03 -22.19 10.03
C GLN A 164 -4.97 -23.28 9.97
N ASP A 165 -5.22 -24.44 10.57
CA ASP A 165 -4.30 -25.58 10.56
C ASP A 165 -4.14 -26.18 9.16
N VAL A 166 -5.24 -26.29 8.40
CA VAL A 166 -5.16 -26.71 6.99
C VAL A 166 -4.36 -25.68 6.19
N TRP A 167 -4.54 -24.38 6.43
CA TRP A 167 -3.80 -23.34 5.71
C TRP A 167 -2.29 -23.43 5.98
N GLN A 168 -1.92 -23.63 7.25
CA GLN A 168 -0.54 -23.80 7.67
C GLN A 168 0.07 -25.12 7.15
N SER A 169 -0.75 -26.14 6.90
CA SER A 169 -0.28 -27.39 6.30
C SER A 169 0.14 -27.26 4.83
N THR A 170 -0.20 -26.13 4.19
CA THR A 170 0.21 -25.88 2.81
C THR A 170 1.70 -25.57 2.73
N LEU A 171 2.38 -26.14 1.73
CA LEU A 171 3.77 -25.79 1.44
C LEU A 171 3.87 -24.30 1.10
N PRO A 172 4.96 -23.61 1.49
CA PRO A 172 5.14 -22.20 1.19
C PRO A 172 5.29 -21.92 -0.31
N TRP A 173 5.89 -22.85 -1.06
CA TRP A 173 6.19 -22.75 -2.50
C TRP A 173 7.14 -21.59 -2.84
N MET A 174 8.23 -21.47 -2.08
CA MET A 174 9.21 -20.41 -2.27
C MET A 174 10.14 -20.72 -3.45
N TRP A 175 10.52 -19.70 -4.21
CA TRP A 175 11.55 -19.82 -5.23
C TRP A 175 12.94 -19.61 -4.62
N HIS A 176 13.84 -20.58 -4.78
CA HIS A 176 15.27 -20.36 -4.51
C HIS A 176 16.00 -19.86 -5.76
N ALA A 177 16.98 -18.97 -5.55
CA ALA A 177 17.95 -18.54 -6.55
C ALA A 177 18.81 -19.75 -6.98
N GLY A 178 18.31 -20.52 -7.94
CA GLY A 178 18.86 -21.82 -8.34
C GLY A 178 17.83 -22.73 -9.01
N GLY A 179 16.54 -22.38 -8.97
CA GLY A 179 15.48 -23.07 -9.73
C GLY A 179 15.07 -24.45 -9.17
N LEU A 180 15.68 -24.90 -8.08
CA LEU A 180 15.28 -26.10 -7.34
C LEU A 180 14.36 -25.72 -6.16
N HIS A 181 13.17 -26.31 -6.15
CA HIS A 181 12.25 -26.31 -5.03
C HIS A 181 12.86 -27.11 -3.87
N ILE A 182 13.44 -26.44 -2.88
CA ILE A 182 13.79 -27.08 -1.61
C ILE A 182 12.71 -26.66 -0.60
N ASP A 183 11.46 -27.02 -0.91
CA ASP A 183 10.28 -26.72 -0.09
C ASP A 183 10.06 -27.78 1.02
N HIS A 184 10.80 -28.88 1.02
CA HIS A 184 10.61 -30.01 1.94
C HIS A 184 11.02 -29.72 3.39
N ASP A 185 11.81 -28.69 3.60
CA ASP A 185 12.38 -28.41 4.92
C ASP A 185 11.58 -27.34 5.68
N TRP A 186 10.52 -26.78 5.08
CA TRP A 186 9.67 -25.76 5.69
C TRP A 186 8.34 -26.34 6.19
N GLU A 187 8.10 -26.23 7.49
CA GLU A 187 6.85 -26.64 8.13
C GLU A 187 6.07 -25.42 8.65
N GLY A 188 4.75 -25.39 8.42
CA GLY A 188 3.87 -24.36 8.97
C GLY A 188 3.73 -24.51 10.48
N ALA A 189 4.08 -23.45 11.20
CA ALA A 189 4.32 -23.48 12.64
C ALA A 189 3.24 -22.78 13.45
N LYS A 190 2.80 -21.60 12.99
CA LYS A 190 1.89 -20.74 13.76
C LYS A 190 1.05 -19.83 12.86
N TYR A 191 -0.25 -19.75 13.10
CA TYR A 191 -1.08 -18.70 12.53
C TYR A 191 -0.84 -17.37 13.25
N LEU A 192 -0.58 -16.29 12.51
CA LEU A 192 -0.23 -14.98 13.08
C LEU A 192 -1.40 -13.99 13.03
N GLY A 193 -2.31 -14.15 12.06
CA GLY A 193 -3.53 -13.35 11.97
C GLY A 193 -4.04 -13.20 10.54
N ALA A 194 -5.15 -12.47 10.42
CA ALA A 194 -5.74 -12.04 9.16
C ALA A 194 -6.09 -10.56 9.21
N GLY A 195 -5.99 -9.91 8.06
CA GLY A 195 -6.47 -8.54 7.85
C GLY A 195 -7.34 -8.45 6.59
N ALA A 196 -7.73 -7.23 6.24
CA ALA A 196 -8.58 -6.97 5.08
C ALA A 196 -8.02 -7.51 3.74
N TYR A 197 -6.70 -7.65 3.65
CA TYR A 197 -6.01 -8.01 2.40
C TYR A 197 -5.49 -9.45 2.36
N GLY A 198 -5.48 -10.19 3.47
CA GLY A 198 -4.88 -11.52 3.49
C GLY A 198 -4.69 -12.16 4.87
N LEU A 199 -3.99 -13.30 4.83
CA LEU A 199 -3.62 -14.14 5.97
C LEU A 199 -2.12 -14.02 6.21
N ALA A 200 -1.67 -14.17 7.45
CA ALA A 200 -0.27 -14.27 7.81
C ALA A 200 -0.03 -15.44 8.77
N GLY A 201 1.09 -16.12 8.58
CA GLY A 201 1.51 -17.25 9.40
C GLY A 201 3.01 -17.42 9.36
N MET A 202 3.55 -18.13 10.34
CA MET A 202 4.95 -18.43 10.47
C MET A 202 5.25 -19.85 9.97
N TRP A 203 6.31 -19.97 9.17
CA TRP A 203 6.90 -21.23 8.77
C TRP A 203 8.30 -21.33 9.36
N CYS A 204 8.67 -22.54 9.77
CA CYS A 204 10.00 -22.87 10.30
C CYS A 204 10.72 -23.77 9.32
N GLN A 205 11.98 -23.45 9.01
CA GLN A 205 12.87 -24.38 8.34
C GLN A 205 13.51 -25.29 9.37
N LEU A 206 13.58 -26.59 9.09
CA LEU A 206 14.08 -27.60 10.01
C LEU A 206 15.38 -28.24 9.50
N ASP A 207 16.30 -28.58 10.42
CA ASP A 207 17.42 -29.47 10.12
C ASP A 207 17.02 -30.95 10.14
N GLU A 208 17.98 -31.85 9.86
CA GLU A 208 17.79 -33.30 9.91
C GLU A 208 17.34 -33.83 11.28
N ASN A 209 17.65 -33.09 12.37
CA ASN A 209 17.26 -33.43 13.74
C ASN A 209 15.92 -32.80 14.14
N ARG A 210 15.22 -32.13 13.22
CA ARG A 210 14.00 -31.35 13.44
C ARG A 210 14.18 -30.16 14.38
N ASN A 211 15.39 -29.62 14.49
CA ASN A 211 15.59 -28.33 15.13
C ASN A 211 15.28 -27.21 14.14
N ILE A 212 14.77 -26.10 14.65
CA ILE A 212 14.46 -24.92 13.83
C ILE A 212 15.76 -24.23 13.43
N ILE A 213 16.01 -24.05 12.15
CA ILE A 213 17.21 -23.36 11.63
C ILE A 213 16.91 -22.00 10.99
N ASP A 214 15.66 -21.78 10.58
CA ASP A 214 15.20 -20.49 10.06
C ASP A 214 13.69 -20.31 10.32
N ARG A 215 13.22 -19.07 10.25
CA ARG A 215 11.83 -18.67 10.45
C ARG A 215 11.45 -17.61 9.43
N MET A 216 10.25 -17.72 8.89
CA MET A 216 9.71 -16.72 7.98
C MET A 216 8.22 -16.50 8.20
N VAL A 217 7.75 -15.34 7.78
CA VAL A 217 6.33 -15.06 7.63
C VAL A 217 5.92 -15.31 6.19
N VAL A 218 4.83 -16.06 6.01
CA VAL A 218 4.12 -16.19 4.73
C VAL A 218 2.85 -15.36 4.83
N LYS A 219 2.79 -14.25 4.07
CA LYS A 219 1.58 -13.45 3.89
C LYS A 219 0.88 -13.89 2.61
N GLU A 220 -0.36 -14.37 2.68
CA GLU A 220 -1.15 -14.75 1.51
C GLU A 220 -2.28 -13.73 1.27
N ALA A 221 -2.19 -13.02 0.15
CA ALA A 221 -3.21 -12.06 -0.25
C ALA A 221 -4.22 -12.67 -1.22
N ARG A 222 -5.52 -12.50 -0.91
CA ARG A 222 -6.65 -12.99 -1.72
C ARG A 222 -7.54 -11.82 -2.17
N PRO A 223 -7.04 -10.94 -3.06
CA PRO A 223 -7.79 -9.77 -3.48
C PRO A 223 -9.09 -10.13 -4.19
N ALA A 224 -10.12 -9.31 -3.95
CA ALA A 224 -11.38 -9.43 -4.65
C ALA A 224 -11.19 -9.30 -6.18
N ARG A 225 -12.15 -9.84 -6.95
CA ARG A 225 -12.07 -9.90 -8.42
C ARG A 225 -11.86 -8.54 -9.08
N ASN A 226 -12.47 -7.49 -8.52
CA ASN A 226 -12.30 -6.11 -8.97
C ASN A 226 -10.88 -5.61 -8.68
N HIS A 227 -10.38 -5.74 -7.45
CA HIS A 227 -9.03 -5.31 -7.08
C HIS A 227 -7.95 -6.04 -7.88
N TRP A 228 -8.09 -7.36 -8.12
CA TRP A 228 -7.13 -8.11 -8.94
C TRP A 228 -7.02 -7.61 -10.39
N ARG A 229 -8.09 -7.02 -10.91
CA ARG A 229 -8.15 -6.48 -12.30
C ARG A 229 -7.91 -4.98 -12.36
N ASP A 230 -7.74 -4.35 -11.22
CA ASP A 230 -7.56 -2.92 -11.14
C ASP A 230 -6.09 -2.58 -11.36
N PRO A 231 -5.72 -1.87 -12.44
CA PRO A 231 -4.31 -1.58 -12.73
C PRO A 231 -3.63 -0.75 -11.64
N ILE A 232 -4.39 -0.02 -10.83
CA ILE A 232 -3.88 0.73 -9.66
C ILE A 232 -3.24 -0.20 -8.62
N MET A 233 -3.67 -1.47 -8.59
CA MET A 233 -3.12 -2.50 -7.69
C MET A 233 -1.84 -3.17 -8.24
N TRP A 234 -1.35 -2.75 -9.41
CA TRP A 234 -0.20 -3.36 -10.08
C TRP A 234 0.88 -2.31 -10.42
N ARG A 235 2.15 -2.70 -10.36
CA ARG A 235 3.33 -1.91 -10.73
C ARG A 235 4.35 -2.80 -11.42
N ASP A 236 4.86 -2.36 -12.57
CA ASP A 236 5.87 -3.10 -13.34
C ASP A 236 5.50 -4.58 -13.53
N THR A 237 4.25 -4.85 -13.87
CA THR A 237 3.66 -6.20 -14.02
C THR A 237 3.50 -7.05 -12.77
N LEU A 238 3.71 -6.50 -11.57
CA LEU A 238 3.54 -7.22 -10.29
C LEU A 238 2.47 -6.55 -9.42
N PRO A 239 1.82 -7.27 -8.49
CA PRO A 239 1.05 -6.62 -7.43
C PRO A 239 1.89 -5.54 -6.73
N ARG A 240 1.28 -4.39 -6.48
CA ARG A 240 1.96 -3.19 -5.97
C ARG A 240 2.80 -3.46 -4.73
N GLU A 241 2.25 -4.19 -3.75
CA GLU A 241 2.96 -4.56 -2.52
C GLU A 241 4.24 -5.35 -2.80
N ILE A 242 4.18 -6.36 -3.68
CA ILE A 242 5.35 -7.14 -4.11
C ILE A 242 6.39 -6.22 -4.75
N ARG A 243 5.95 -5.30 -5.61
CA ARG A 243 6.86 -4.41 -6.31
C ARG A 243 7.56 -3.44 -5.36
N VAL A 244 6.85 -2.91 -4.36
CA VAL A 244 7.44 -2.05 -3.32
C VAL A 244 8.52 -2.81 -2.54
N HIS A 245 8.23 -4.04 -2.09
CA HIS A 245 9.23 -4.89 -1.43
C HIS A 245 10.47 -5.11 -2.31
N GLN A 246 10.30 -5.41 -3.60
CA GLN A 246 11.44 -5.57 -4.52
C GLN A 246 12.30 -4.31 -4.66
N LEU A 247 11.68 -3.12 -4.73
CA LEU A 247 12.42 -1.87 -4.83
C LEU A 247 13.25 -1.61 -3.56
N VAL A 248 12.64 -1.79 -2.38
CA VAL A 248 13.31 -1.63 -1.09
C VAL A 248 14.47 -2.61 -0.94
N ASP A 249 14.28 -3.89 -1.26
CA ASP A 249 15.35 -4.88 -1.08
C ASP A 249 16.44 -4.83 -2.16
N ALA A 250 16.11 -4.45 -3.40
CA ALA A 250 17.14 -4.17 -4.41
C ALA A 250 18.08 -3.05 -3.94
N ASN A 251 17.53 -2.02 -3.30
CA ASN A 251 18.31 -0.95 -2.70
C ASN A 251 19.08 -1.40 -1.46
N ARG A 252 18.49 -2.23 -0.60
CA ARG A 252 19.16 -2.86 0.55
C ARG A 252 20.44 -3.59 0.13
N LEU A 253 20.40 -4.35 -0.96
CA LEU A 253 21.56 -5.08 -1.49
C LEU A 253 22.66 -4.12 -1.98
N ASN A 254 22.29 -3.04 -2.65
CA ASN A 254 23.24 -2.04 -3.15
C ASN A 254 23.90 -1.25 -2.01
N ALA A 255 23.19 -1.05 -0.90
CA ALA A 255 23.68 -0.36 0.29
C ALA A 255 24.45 -1.27 1.28
N ASN A 256 24.78 -2.52 0.89
CA ASN A 256 25.35 -3.54 1.78
C ASN A 256 24.54 -3.76 3.08
N GLY A 257 23.22 -3.53 3.03
CA GLY A 257 22.31 -3.71 4.16
C GLY A 257 22.35 -2.64 5.24
N VAL A 258 23.22 -1.63 5.12
CA VAL A 258 23.30 -0.53 6.12
C VAL A 258 21.98 0.26 6.09
N ASP A 259 21.51 0.65 7.28
CA ASP A 259 20.30 1.45 7.55
C ASP A 259 18.92 0.82 7.28
N HIS A 260 18.83 -0.31 6.58
CA HIS A 260 17.54 -0.96 6.25
C HIS A 260 16.97 -1.83 7.39
N GLN A 261 17.58 -1.81 8.56
CA GLN A 261 17.18 -2.61 9.72
C GLN A 261 15.76 -2.29 10.22
N HIS A 262 15.24 -1.10 9.90
CA HIS A 262 13.92 -0.61 10.31
C HIS A 262 12.81 -0.88 9.29
N LEU A 263 13.10 -1.60 8.21
CA LEU A 263 12.12 -2.04 7.22
C LEU A 263 12.15 -3.57 7.16
N VAL A 264 10.97 -4.19 7.09
CA VAL A 264 10.86 -5.64 6.97
C VAL A 264 11.57 -6.13 5.72
N GLN A 265 12.41 -7.15 5.86
CA GLN A 265 13.09 -7.80 4.75
C GLN A 265 12.13 -8.73 4.03
N HIS A 266 12.08 -8.60 2.71
CA HIS A 266 11.35 -9.53 1.86
C HIS A 266 12.31 -10.58 1.27
N ARG A 267 11.87 -11.83 1.34
CA ARG A 267 12.60 -13.03 0.95
C ARG A 267 12.18 -13.55 -0.42
N GLY A 268 11.08 -13.03 -0.95
CA GLY A 268 10.55 -13.39 -2.25
C GLY A 268 9.02 -13.40 -2.27
N TYR A 269 8.46 -13.83 -3.40
CA TYR A 269 7.02 -13.88 -3.58
C TYR A 269 6.62 -15.05 -4.48
N ARG A 270 5.32 -15.36 -4.49
CA ARG A 270 4.72 -16.33 -5.39
C ARG A 270 3.42 -15.79 -5.97
N LEU A 271 3.33 -15.74 -7.30
CA LEU A 271 2.07 -15.41 -8.00
C LEU A 271 1.33 -16.69 -8.39
N MET A 272 0.04 -16.75 -8.08
CA MET A 272 -0.89 -17.81 -8.48
C MET A 272 -2.01 -17.17 -9.32
N MET A 273 -1.66 -16.90 -10.58
CA MET A 273 -2.40 -16.00 -11.46
C MET A 273 -3.83 -16.47 -11.78
N ARG A 274 -4.06 -17.76 -11.98
CA ARG A 274 -5.40 -18.33 -12.23
C ARG A 274 -6.23 -18.36 -10.94
N GLN A 275 -5.58 -18.53 -9.80
CA GLN A 275 -6.22 -18.48 -8.48
C GLN A 275 -6.48 -17.06 -7.99
N ARG A 276 -5.87 -16.03 -8.61
CA ARG A 276 -5.99 -14.61 -8.24
C ARG A 276 -5.54 -14.32 -6.81
N ARG A 277 -4.42 -14.91 -6.43
CA ARG A 277 -3.79 -14.69 -5.14
C ARG A 277 -2.28 -14.69 -5.28
N TYR A 278 -1.62 -14.19 -4.25
CA TYR A 278 -0.17 -14.20 -4.18
C TYR A 278 0.29 -14.43 -2.75
N ARG A 279 1.52 -14.90 -2.60
CA ARG A 279 2.23 -14.96 -1.33
C ARG A 279 3.43 -14.03 -1.35
N ILE A 280 3.70 -13.44 -0.20
CA ILE A 280 4.91 -12.68 0.09
C ILE A 280 5.60 -13.39 1.25
N PHE A 281 6.90 -13.59 1.12
CA PHE A 281 7.74 -14.20 2.14
C PHE A 281 8.55 -13.11 2.81
N LEU A 282 8.41 -12.98 4.13
CA LEU A 282 9.00 -11.90 4.92
C LEU A 282 9.84 -12.49 6.05
N GLU A 283 10.79 -11.71 6.57
CA GLU A 283 11.42 -12.05 7.85
C GLU A 283 10.39 -12.12 8.99
N TYR A 284 10.70 -12.90 10.01
CA TYR A 284 9.88 -13.00 11.22
C TYR A 284 10.44 -12.10 12.33
N CYS A 285 9.63 -11.16 12.80
CA CYS A 285 9.94 -10.31 13.95
C CYS A 285 9.38 -10.95 15.22
N ASP A 286 10.27 -11.46 16.07
CA ASP A 286 9.93 -12.34 17.18
C ASP A 286 9.41 -11.63 18.42
N GLY A 287 9.40 -10.30 18.47
CA GLY A 287 8.80 -9.50 19.54
C GLY A 287 7.33 -9.16 19.32
N GLY A 288 6.75 -9.55 18.18
CA GLY A 288 5.36 -9.26 17.80
C GLY A 288 5.16 -7.83 17.27
N ASP A 289 3.90 -7.43 17.13
CA ASP A 289 3.52 -6.07 16.73
C ASP A 289 3.32 -5.13 17.94
N LEU A 290 3.51 -3.84 17.71
CA LEU A 290 3.44 -2.79 18.73
C LEU A 290 2.03 -2.65 19.32
N TRP A 291 0.98 -2.96 18.54
CA TRP A 291 -0.40 -2.99 19.02
C TRP A 291 -0.58 -4.02 20.15
N LYS A 292 -0.17 -5.27 19.93
CA LYS A 292 -0.22 -6.31 20.97
C LYS A 292 0.62 -5.95 22.18
N ALA A 293 1.85 -5.46 21.95
CA ALA A 293 2.74 -5.04 23.02
C ALA A 293 2.12 -3.96 23.93
N LEU A 294 1.28 -3.08 23.37
CA LEU A 294 0.53 -2.05 24.09
C LEU A 294 -0.75 -2.58 24.75
N ALA A 295 -1.52 -3.43 24.06
CA ALA A 295 -2.78 -3.97 24.59
C ALA A 295 -2.60 -4.73 25.92
N GLN A 296 -1.41 -5.28 26.14
CA GLN A 296 -1.06 -6.05 27.33
C GLN A 296 -0.51 -5.22 28.50
N THR A 297 -0.42 -3.89 28.34
CA THR A 297 -0.14 -2.97 29.46
C THR A 297 -1.24 -3.01 30.54
N GLY A 298 -2.41 -3.59 30.23
CA GLY A 298 -3.46 -3.91 31.20
C GLY A 298 -4.18 -2.68 31.77
N TYR A 299 -3.91 -1.49 31.24
CA TYR A 299 -4.44 -0.25 31.80
C TYR A 299 -5.96 -0.16 31.64
N SER A 300 -6.65 -0.22 32.78
CA SER A 300 -8.04 0.17 32.92
C SER A 300 -8.09 1.35 33.90
N PRO A 301 -8.44 2.57 33.46
CA PRO A 301 -8.47 3.75 34.32
C PRO A 301 -9.35 3.59 35.58
N ASP A 302 -10.27 2.63 35.56
CA ASP A 302 -11.26 2.40 36.60
C ASP A 302 -10.80 1.45 37.73
N LYS A 303 -9.67 0.74 37.58
CA LYS A 303 -9.33 -0.38 38.48
C LYS A 303 -8.33 -0.08 39.61
N ASP A 304 -7.32 0.76 39.38
CA ASP A 304 -6.13 0.70 40.26
C ASP A 304 -5.85 1.97 41.08
N GLY A 305 -6.54 3.10 40.84
CA GLY A 305 -6.39 4.33 41.63
C GLY A 305 -4.99 4.96 41.67
N LEU A 306 -4.01 4.34 41.01
CA LEU A 306 -2.65 4.81 40.80
C LEU A 306 -2.53 5.31 39.35
N PRO A 307 -1.77 6.40 39.10
CA PRO A 307 -1.43 6.77 37.74
C PRO A 307 -0.66 5.61 37.08
N PRO A 308 -0.99 5.24 35.83
CA PRO A 308 -0.30 4.15 35.15
C PRO A 308 1.20 4.44 35.07
N GLU A 309 2.01 3.39 35.20
CA GLU A 309 3.40 3.48 34.77
C GLU A 309 3.42 3.86 33.29
N ASN A 310 4.18 4.89 32.94
CA ASN A 310 4.24 5.39 31.58
C ASN A 310 5.23 4.58 30.75
N ILE A 311 4.96 4.46 29.46
CA ILE A 311 5.97 4.05 28.49
C ILE A 311 7.15 4.99 28.62
N THR A 312 8.35 4.45 28.71
CA THR A 312 9.55 5.28 28.87
C THR A 312 9.72 6.19 27.67
N GLU A 313 10.05 7.45 27.93
CA GLU A 313 10.30 8.43 26.88
C GLU A 313 11.41 7.98 25.92
N GLY A 314 12.49 7.35 26.42
CA GLY A 314 13.57 6.80 25.59
C GLY A 314 13.09 5.80 24.54
N PHE A 315 12.12 4.93 24.90
CA PHE A 315 11.51 4.01 23.93
C PHE A 315 10.70 4.75 22.86
N ILE A 316 9.93 5.79 23.23
CA ILE A 316 9.15 6.57 22.26
C ILE A 316 10.07 7.28 21.27
N TRP A 317 11.18 7.86 21.74
CA TRP A 317 12.21 8.43 20.87
C TRP A 317 12.84 7.38 19.95
N SER A 318 13.10 6.17 20.44
CA SER A 318 13.61 5.06 19.61
C SER A 318 12.64 4.66 18.51
N VAL A 319 11.34 4.57 18.81
CA VAL A 319 10.28 4.31 17.81
C VAL A 319 10.24 5.44 16.78
N ALA A 320 10.20 6.70 17.23
CA ALA A 320 10.16 7.86 16.33
C ALA A 320 11.37 7.88 15.39
N ARG A 321 12.58 7.64 15.92
CA ARG A 321 13.82 7.57 15.14
C ARG A 321 13.76 6.48 14.08
N SER A 322 13.36 5.27 14.49
CA SER A 322 13.30 4.10 13.61
C SER A 322 12.32 4.32 12.46
N LEU A 323 11.14 4.89 12.74
CA LEU A 323 10.14 5.19 11.72
C LEU A 323 10.59 6.31 10.78
N VAL A 324 11.23 7.36 11.30
CA VAL A 324 11.80 8.43 10.44
C VAL A 324 12.86 7.85 9.52
N MET A 325 13.78 7.02 10.02
CA MET A 325 14.80 6.35 9.18
C MET A 325 14.17 5.42 8.15
N ALA A 326 13.16 4.63 8.53
CA ALA A 326 12.42 3.78 7.60
C ALA A 326 11.77 4.59 6.47
N CYS A 327 11.10 5.69 6.82
CA CYS A 327 10.48 6.58 5.83
C CYS A 327 11.50 7.33 4.98
N GLN A 328 12.67 7.70 5.51
CA GLN A 328 13.75 8.26 4.68
C GLN A 328 14.18 7.27 3.59
N ILE A 329 14.32 5.99 3.93
CA ILE A 329 14.64 4.96 2.94
C ILE A 329 13.51 4.81 1.92
N LEU A 330 12.25 4.83 2.33
CA LEU A 330 11.11 4.75 1.40
C LEU A 330 11.06 5.96 0.45
N HIS A 331 11.29 7.17 0.94
CA HIS A 331 11.20 8.40 0.13
C HIS A 331 12.46 8.67 -0.70
N PHE A 332 13.63 8.27 -0.21
CA PHE A 332 14.92 8.70 -0.75
C PHE A 332 15.88 7.57 -1.11
N GLY A 333 15.57 6.33 -0.73
CA GLY A 333 16.47 5.18 -0.91
C GLY A 333 17.65 5.17 0.06
N GLN A 334 17.73 6.11 1.00
CA GLN A 334 18.81 6.18 1.98
C GLN A 334 18.40 7.03 3.19
N THR A 335 19.15 6.93 4.29
CA THR A 335 19.03 7.79 5.48
C THR A 335 19.97 9.00 5.38
N GLY A 336 19.85 9.96 6.31
CA GLY A 336 20.82 11.05 6.46
C GLY A 336 20.76 12.14 5.38
N GLY A 337 19.71 12.14 4.54
CA GLY A 337 19.45 13.17 3.53
C GLY A 337 19.97 12.84 2.12
N GLY A 338 19.54 13.65 1.15
CA GLY A 338 19.76 13.37 -0.28
C GLY A 338 18.81 12.28 -0.80
N SER A 339 18.97 11.89 -2.06
CA SER A 339 18.19 10.81 -2.68
C SER A 339 19.07 9.98 -3.61
N VAL A 340 18.89 8.66 -3.60
CA VAL A 340 19.59 7.74 -4.49
C VAL A 340 19.17 8.03 -5.94
N PRO A 341 20.10 8.24 -6.89
CA PRO A 341 19.75 8.51 -8.28
C PRO A 341 18.85 7.42 -8.88
N GLY A 342 17.74 7.83 -9.49
CA GLY A 342 16.74 6.91 -10.05
C GLY A 342 15.80 6.26 -9.03
N TRP A 343 15.90 6.62 -7.74
CA TRP A 343 14.94 6.19 -6.74
C TRP A 343 13.56 6.78 -6.99
N LYS A 344 12.52 5.95 -6.83
CA LYS A 344 11.13 6.39 -6.89
C LYS A 344 10.63 6.58 -5.46
N PRO A 345 10.23 7.79 -5.04
CA PRO A 345 9.70 8.01 -3.70
C PRO A 345 8.48 7.12 -3.44
N ILE A 346 8.53 6.38 -2.34
CA ILE A 346 7.46 5.51 -1.87
C ILE A 346 6.82 6.15 -0.63
N THR A 347 5.52 6.42 -0.69
CA THR A 347 4.74 6.82 0.48
C THR A 347 4.09 5.57 1.09
N HIS A 348 4.20 5.37 2.41
CA HIS A 348 3.76 4.13 3.05
C HIS A 348 2.23 4.01 3.12
N LEU A 349 1.57 5.11 3.49
CA LEU A 349 0.11 5.29 3.59
C LEU A 349 -0.63 4.50 4.67
N ASP A 350 0.02 3.62 5.43
CA ASP A 350 -0.65 2.77 6.44
C ASP A 350 0.24 2.49 7.65
N ILE A 351 0.98 3.50 8.11
CA ILE A 351 1.76 3.40 9.34
C ILE A 351 0.79 3.41 10.52
N LYS A 352 0.69 2.27 11.20
CA LYS A 352 -0.16 2.03 12.37
C LYS A 352 0.50 1.00 13.29
N LEU A 353 0.03 0.91 14.53
CA LEU A 353 0.61 0.05 15.57
C LEU A 353 0.71 -1.43 15.14
N ASP A 354 -0.27 -1.95 14.40
CA ASP A 354 -0.30 -3.33 13.88
C ASP A 354 0.76 -3.62 12.81
N ASN A 355 1.24 -2.57 12.13
CA ASN A 355 2.21 -2.66 11.03
C ASN A 355 3.64 -2.33 11.50
N ILE A 356 3.83 -2.11 12.80
CA ILE A 356 5.12 -1.83 13.43
C ILE A 356 5.49 -3.02 14.30
N PHE A 357 6.51 -3.75 13.89
CA PHE A 357 6.99 -4.95 14.56
C PHE A 357 8.20 -4.67 15.44
N LEU A 358 8.37 -5.51 16.45
CA LEU A 358 9.50 -5.50 17.37
C LEU A 358 10.36 -6.73 17.08
N ARG A 359 11.65 -6.51 16.82
CA ARG A 359 12.65 -7.58 16.71
C ARG A 359 13.50 -7.57 17.98
N THR A 360 13.51 -8.70 18.68
CA THR A 360 14.29 -8.83 19.91
C THR A 360 15.72 -9.22 19.57
N VAL A 361 16.67 -8.64 20.31
CA VAL A 361 18.08 -9.04 20.21
C VAL A 361 18.32 -10.13 21.25
N GLU A 362 19.01 -11.21 20.86
CA GLU A 362 19.46 -12.23 21.81
C GLU A 362 20.53 -11.65 22.74
N ALA A 363 20.10 -11.04 23.84
CA ALA A 363 20.97 -10.53 24.89
C ALA A 363 20.94 -11.41 26.14
N VAL A 364 22.08 -11.46 26.84
CA VAL A 364 22.23 -12.16 28.15
C VAL A 364 21.26 -11.59 29.20
N ASP A 365 21.00 -10.28 29.14
CA ASP A 365 19.93 -9.62 29.89
C ASP A 365 18.97 -8.91 28.92
N ARG A 366 17.83 -9.55 28.63
CA ARG A 366 16.84 -9.05 27.66
C ARG A 366 16.07 -7.84 28.17
N LYS A 367 16.09 -7.56 29.48
CA LYS A 367 15.53 -6.31 30.03
C LYS A 367 16.46 -5.13 29.78
N ALA A 368 17.68 -5.38 29.32
CA ALA A 368 18.68 -4.36 29.07
C ALA A 368 18.79 -3.96 27.58
N VAL A 369 17.90 -4.39 26.68
CA VAL A 369 17.98 -4.03 25.26
C VAL A 369 16.62 -3.58 24.73
N ILE A 370 16.59 -2.35 24.20
CA ILE A 370 15.44 -1.83 23.46
C ILE A 370 15.27 -2.67 22.19
N PRO A 371 14.09 -3.26 21.93
CA PRO A 371 13.87 -4.03 20.70
C PRO A 371 14.02 -3.13 19.48
N GLU A 372 14.50 -3.71 18.40
CA GLU A 372 14.57 -3.02 17.11
C GLU A 372 13.16 -2.86 16.56
N VAL A 373 12.84 -1.66 16.08
CA VAL A 373 11.54 -1.33 15.52
C VAL A 373 11.59 -1.51 14.00
N VAL A 374 10.67 -2.29 13.46
CA VAL A 374 10.62 -2.70 12.04
C VAL A 374 9.25 -2.34 11.45
N LEU A 375 9.25 -1.47 10.44
CA LEU A 375 8.05 -1.10 9.69
C LEU A 375 7.76 -2.13 8.59
N SER A 376 6.49 -2.49 8.43
CA SER A 376 6.02 -3.53 7.52
C SER A 376 4.66 -3.19 6.90
N ASP A 377 4.15 -4.10 6.07
CA ASP A 377 2.89 -4.01 5.32
C ASP A 377 2.82 -2.86 4.31
N PHE A 378 3.41 -3.10 3.13
CA PHE A 378 3.36 -2.16 2.02
C PHE A 378 2.11 -2.33 1.14
N GLY A 379 1.05 -2.95 1.65
CA GLY A 379 -0.19 -3.21 0.91
C GLY A 379 -0.85 -1.94 0.37
N MET A 380 -0.75 -0.85 1.13
CA MET A 380 -1.29 0.47 0.76
C MET A 380 -0.23 1.40 0.16
N SER A 381 1.04 1.05 0.24
CA SER A 381 2.12 1.93 -0.21
C SER A 381 2.06 2.17 -1.71
N MET A 382 2.47 3.37 -2.11
CA MET A 382 2.45 3.80 -3.51
C MET A 382 3.77 4.47 -3.88
N PHE A 383 4.10 4.43 -5.16
CA PHE A 383 5.07 5.34 -5.76
C PHE A 383 4.49 5.88 -7.07
N PRO A 384 4.79 7.14 -7.44
CA PRO A 384 4.29 7.74 -8.67
C PRO A 384 4.69 6.94 -9.91
N LEU A 385 3.75 6.75 -10.83
CA LEU A 385 4.00 6.09 -12.13
C LEU A 385 4.83 6.95 -13.09
N VAL A 386 4.80 8.27 -12.92
CA VAL A 386 5.51 9.25 -13.76
C VAL A 386 6.46 10.05 -12.88
N GLU A 387 7.70 10.20 -13.35
CA GLU A 387 8.72 11.01 -12.68
C GLU A 387 8.31 12.49 -12.63
N ALA A 388 8.56 13.14 -11.49
CA ALA A 388 8.46 14.59 -11.38
C ALA A 388 9.52 15.23 -12.29
N GLY A 389 9.10 15.83 -13.42
CA GLY A 389 10.00 16.59 -14.30
C GLY A 389 10.12 16.11 -15.75
N ALA A 390 9.23 15.26 -16.26
CA ALA A 390 9.11 15.06 -17.71
C ALA A 390 8.97 16.42 -18.42
N PRO A 391 9.77 16.72 -19.46
CA PRO A 391 9.90 18.09 -19.98
C PRO A 391 8.56 18.66 -20.44
N ALA A 392 8.15 19.74 -19.77
CA ALA A 392 7.02 20.57 -20.17
C ALA A 392 7.38 21.29 -21.48
N GLY A 393 7.04 20.70 -22.63
CA GLY A 393 7.34 21.34 -23.92
C GLY A 393 6.79 20.68 -25.18
N GLY A 394 6.15 19.51 -25.11
CA GLY A 394 5.45 18.92 -26.25
C GLY A 394 4.03 19.49 -26.41
N PRO A 395 3.48 19.59 -27.64
CA PRO A 395 2.10 20.07 -27.88
C PRO A 395 0.99 19.13 -27.33
N ALA A 396 1.39 18.08 -26.62
CA ALA A 396 0.56 17.32 -25.70
C ALA A 396 1.38 17.08 -24.42
N ALA A 397 1.68 18.14 -23.67
CA ALA A 397 2.12 17.97 -22.29
C ALA A 397 0.95 17.31 -21.56
N PRO A 398 1.06 16.04 -21.12
CA PRO A 398 0.03 15.50 -20.25
C PRO A 398 0.09 16.38 -19.01
N THR A 399 -1.00 17.09 -18.72
CA THR A 399 -1.27 17.59 -17.36
C THR A 399 -0.86 16.48 -16.41
N GLN A 400 0.20 16.75 -15.62
CA GLN A 400 0.76 15.91 -14.57
C GLN A 400 -0.17 14.76 -14.18
N LEU A 401 -0.01 13.62 -14.87
CA LEU A 401 -0.63 12.35 -14.47
C LEU A 401 0.20 11.82 -13.29
N TYR A 402 0.18 12.55 -12.18
CA TYR A 402 0.53 11.97 -10.91
C TYR A 402 -0.57 10.96 -10.59
N ASP A 403 -0.18 9.72 -10.35
CA ASP A 403 -0.99 8.67 -9.71
C ASP A 403 -1.16 9.00 -8.22
N ASN A 404 -1.53 10.25 -7.94
CA ASN A 404 -1.67 10.91 -6.65
C ASN A 404 -2.72 12.00 -6.91
N PRO A 405 -3.80 12.19 -6.12
CA PRO A 405 -4.17 11.53 -4.87
C PRO A 405 -5.56 10.87 -4.90
N LYS A 406 -6.39 11.06 -5.95
CA LYS A 406 -7.80 10.62 -5.97
C LYS A 406 -7.99 9.11 -5.77
N GLU A 407 -7.08 8.33 -6.32
CA GLU A 407 -7.14 6.87 -6.30
C GLU A 407 -6.76 6.25 -4.95
N TYR A 408 -6.13 7.05 -4.06
CA TYR A 408 -5.62 6.62 -2.75
C TYR A 408 -6.32 7.32 -1.58
N ILE A 409 -7.25 8.21 -1.84
CA ILE A 409 -8.12 8.78 -0.80
C ILE A 409 -9.11 7.72 -0.31
N LEU A 410 -9.44 7.79 0.97
CA LEU A 410 -10.54 7.06 1.58
C LEU A 410 -11.89 7.72 1.19
N ASP A 411 -12.61 7.12 0.23
CA ASP A 411 -13.80 7.71 -0.44
C ASP A 411 -15.09 7.66 0.42
N ASP A 412 -15.21 6.71 1.36
CA ASP A 412 -16.49 6.40 2.02
C ASP A 412 -16.55 6.65 3.53
N HIS A 413 -15.42 6.75 4.25
CA HIS A 413 -15.42 6.98 5.70
C HIS A 413 -14.23 7.82 6.16
N VAL A 414 -14.51 8.82 7.00
CA VAL A 414 -13.49 9.65 7.63
C VAL A 414 -12.79 8.84 8.72
N ASP A 415 -11.76 8.10 8.34
CA ASP A 415 -10.92 7.37 9.29
C ASP A 415 -9.88 8.30 9.90
N LYS A 416 -10.17 8.69 11.13
CA LYS A 416 -9.44 9.68 11.93
C LYS A 416 -7.99 9.31 12.24
N ARG A 417 -7.57 8.09 11.92
CA ARG A 417 -6.19 7.62 12.05
C ARG A 417 -5.29 8.14 10.92
N TYR A 418 -5.87 8.43 9.76
CA TYR A 418 -5.12 8.90 8.60
C TYR A 418 -5.04 10.43 8.57
N ALA A 419 -4.03 10.95 7.87
CA ALA A 419 -3.83 12.39 7.71
C ALA A 419 -5.05 13.06 7.05
N PRO A 420 -5.29 14.36 7.29
CA PRO A 420 -6.38 15.10 6.66
C PRO A 420 -6.42 14.96 5.13
N GLU A 421 -5.27 15.02 4.46
CA GLU A 421 -5.18 14.87 2.99
C GLU A 421 -5.56 13.48 2.46
N HIS A 422 -5.59 12.47 3.34
CA HIS A 422 -6.00 11.11 3.01
C HIS A 422 -7.53 10.94 3.00
N GLN A 423 -8.27 11.97 3.39
CA GLN A 423 -9.71 11.98 3.56
C GLN A 423 -10.30 12.97 2.53
N LEU A 424 -11.33 12.57 1.79
CA LEU A 424 -11.90 13.45 0.76
C LEU A 424 -12.69 14.58 1.43
N GLU A 425 -12.21 15.82 1.32
CA GLU A 425 -13.06 16.99 1.52
C GLU A 425 -13.98 17.16 0.30
N ARG A 426 -15.29 17.22 0.51
CA ARG A 426 -16.27 17.25 -0.58
C ARG A 426 -16.04 18.47 -1.48
N GLY A 427 -15.58 18.24 -2.71
CA GLY A 427 -15.60 19.23 -3.78
C GLY A 427 -14.24 19.79 -4.21
N GLU A 428 -13.15 19.40 -3.53
CA GLU A 428 -11.79 19.80 -3.89
C GLU A 428 -10.92 18.60 -4.24
N ASP A 429 -9.91 18.84 -5.08
CA ASP A 429 -8.89 17.83 -5.32
C ASP A 429 -8.00 17.77 -4.07
N PRO A 430 -7.80 16.59 -3.47
CA PRO A 430 -6.90 16.46 -2.31
C PRO A 430 -5.50 17.00 -2.64
N PRO A 431 -4.74 17.46 -1.64
CA PRO A 431 -3.32 17.71 -1.83
C PRO A 431 -2.56 16.37 -2.00
N PRO A 432 -1.37 16.37 -2.62
CA PRO A 432 -0.58 15.16 -2.83
C PRO A 432 -0.26 14.40 -1.53
N LEU A 433 -0.39 13.08 -1.56
CA LEU A 433 0.14 12.19 -0.54
C LEU A 433 1.67 12.07 -0.73
N ASN A 434 2.45 12.39 0.31
CA ASN A 434 3.91 12.48 0.24
C ASN A 434 4.56 12.21 1.61
N GLU A 435 5.85 12.51 1.79
CA GLU A 435 6.55 12.33 3.08
C GLU A 435 5.83 12.97 4.28
N LYS A 436 5.11 14.08 4.08
CA LYS A 436 4.36 14.79 5.12
C LYS A 436 3.15 13.98 5.58
N THR A 437 2.62 13.10 4.72
CA THR A 437 1.57 12.15 5.06
C THR A 437 2.10 11.06 5.98
N ASP A 438 3.30 10.53 5.71
CA ASP A 438 3.95 9.56 6.58
C ASP A 438 4.38 10.21 7.92
N ILE A 439 4.87 11.46 7.90
CA ILE A 439 5.17 12.25 9.11
C ILE A 439 3.95 12.40 10.03
N TRP A 440 2.76 12.64 9.46
CA TRP A 440 1.53 12.66 10.25
C TRP A 440 1.29 11.33 10.97
N GLN A 441 1.42 10.22 10.24
CA GLN A 441 1.20 8.89 10.82
C GLN A 441 2.25 8.57 11.90
N ILE A 442 3.51 8.99 11.72
CA ILE A 442 4.54 8.93 12.78
C ILE A 442 4.11 9.73 14.01
N GLY A 443 3.60 10.95 13.82
CA GLY A 443 3.03 11.77 14.89
C GLY A 443 1.89 11.08 15.63
N ALA A 444 1.03 10.36 14.91
CA ALA A 444 -0.05 9.57 15.48
C ALA A 444 0.48 8.42 16.35
N ILE A 445 1.53 7.71 15.91
CA ILE A 445 2.20 6.68 16.72
C ILE A 445 2.77 7.27 18.00
N ILE A 446 3.50 8.40 17.92
CA ILE A 446 4.06 9.07 19.09
C ILE A 446 2.95 9.44 20.08
N TYR A 447 1.86 10.04 19.58
CA TYR A 447 0.68 10.37 20.39
C TYR A 447 0.10 9.14 21.10
N TYR A 448 -0.04 8.01 20.41
CA TYR A 448 -0.56 6.79 21.02
C TYR A 448 0.34 6.22 22.11
N LEU A 449 1.66 6.27 21.91
CA LEU A 449 2.62 5.84 22.91
C LEU A 449 2.61 6.77 24.14
N MET A 450 2.54 8.09 23.93
CA MET A 450 2.42 9.05 25.02
C MET A 450 1.11 8.89 25.82
N ASN A 451 0.12 8.22 25.25
CA ASN A 451 -1.12 7.90 25.95
C ASN A 451 -1.15 6.47 26.52
N ASN A 452 -0.03 5.75 26.55
CA ASN A 452 0.08 4.34 26.96
C ASN A 452 -0.89 3.41 26.21
N GLY A 453 -1.27 3.75 24.98
CA GLY A 453 -2.32 3.04 24.26
C GLY A 453 -3.74 3.28 24.81
N ALA A 454 -3.92 4.01 25.91
CA ALA A 454 -5.22 4.36 26.45
C ALA A 454 -5.97 5.24 25.44
N GLY A 455 -7.21 4.88 25.10
CA GLY A 455 -7.98 5.58 24.06
C GLY A 455 -7.38 5.50 22.64
N ALA A 456 -6.36 4.65 22.43
CA ALA A 456 -5.65 4.48 21.18
C ALA A 456 -6.07 3.17 20.49
N GLY A 457 -6.38 3.24 19.20
CA GLY A 457 -6.52 2.06 18.35
C GLY A 457 -7.49 2.23 17.20
N ASP A 458 -8.70 2.71 17.50
CA ASP A 458 -9.77 2.74 16.52
C ASP A 458 -10.11 4.13 15.98
N ARG A 459 -9.65 5.21 16.63
CA ARG A 459 -10.25 6.54 16.38
C ARG A 459 -9.34 7.74 16.14
N GLY A 460 -8.01 7.63 16.11
CA GLY A 460 -7.16 8.78 15.70
C GLY A 460 -6.71 9.75 16.82
N PRO A 461 -5.72 10.62 16.55
CA PRO A 461 -5.24 11.65 17.49
C PRO A 461 -6.28 12.72 17.82
N LYS A 462 -6.23 13.27 19.05
CA LYS A 462 -7.14 14.31 19.54
C LYS A 462 -6.41 15.56 20.06
N ARG A 463 -7.13 16.68 20.12
CA ARG A 463 -6.75 17.92 20.79
C ARG A 463 -7.90 18.47 21.62
N TYR A 464 -7.58 19.26 22.65
CA TYR A 464 -8.55 20.02 23.42
C TYR A 464 -9.07 21.22 22.61
N ILE A 465 -10.38 21.45 22.67
CA ILE A 465 -11.08 22.58 22.04
C ILE A 465 -11.75 23.40 23.15
N PRO A 466 -11.25 24.62 23.47
CA PRO A 466 -11.81 25.46 24.52
C PRO A 466 -13.29 25.81 24.31
N GLU A 467 -13.70 25.99 23.05
CA GLU A 467 -15.05 26.39 22.68
C GLU A 467 -16.08 25.32 23.03
N THR A 468 -15.70 24.03 22.94
CA THR A 468 -16.58 22.91 23.27
C THR A 468 -16.32 22.33 24.66
N GLY A 469 -15.18 22.65 25.28
CA GLY A 469 -14.77 22.08 26.56
C GLY A 469 -14.44 20.59 26.49
N HIS A 470 -14.21 20.06 25.29
CA HIS A 470 -14.01 18.64 25.02
C HIS A 470 -12.78 18.40 24.14
N ALA A 471 -12.33 17.13 24.12
CA ALA A 471 -11.29 16.68 23.21
C ALA A 471 -11.90 16.17 21.90
N GLU A 472 -11.45 16.72 20.77
CA GLU A 472 -11.91 16.37 19.42
C GLU A 472 -10.77 15.80 18.57
N TYR A 473 -11.11 15.02 17.54
CA TYR A 473 -10.10 14.48 16.62
C TYR A 473 -9.48 15.58 15.78
N ILE A 474 -8.16 15.55 15.61
CA ILE A 474 -7.46 16.60 14.85
C ILE A 474 -7.91 16.60 13.38
N THR A 475 -8.36 15.46 12.84
CA THR A 475 -8.82 15.33 11.45
C THR A 475 -10.33 15.46 11.28
N THR A 476 -11.05 16.06 12.23
CA THR A 476 -12.39 16.58 11.87
C THR A 476 -12.24 17.64 10.78
N LEU A 477 -13.27 17.82 9.94
CA LEU A 477 -13.27 18.69 8.74
C LEU A 477 -13.19 20.20 9.10
N MET A 478 -12.57 20.55 10.22
CA MET A 478 -12.36 21.90 10.70
C MET A 478 -10.89 22.03 11.11
N ASN A 479 -10.19 22.97 10.45
CA ASN A 479 -8.84 23.33 10.81
C ASN A 479 -8.85 24.21 12.07
N TYR A 480 -8.57 23.63 13.24
CA TYR A 480 -8.46 24.33 14.52
C TYR A 480 -7.11 25.05 14.72
N GLY A 481 -6.39 25.33 13.63
CA GLY A 481 -5.06 25.92 13.65
C GLY A 481 -3.96 24.93 14.04
N ARG A 482 -2.75 25.47 14.18
CA ARG A 482 -1.53 24.70 14.43
C ARG A 482 -1.53 24.06 15.82
N MET A 483 -1.10 22.80 15.89
CA MET A 483 -0.90 22.06 17.13
C MET A 483 0.33 22.54 17.90
N ASP A 484 1.32 23.09 17.21
CA ASP A 484 2.55 23.61 17.81
C ASP A 484 2.49 25.11 18.17
N ASP A 485 1.38 25.78 17.89
CA ASP A 485 1.15 27.17 18.29
C ASP A 485 0.47 27.25 19.67
N LEU A 486 1.29 27.36 20.71
CA LEU A 486 0.84 27.46 22.10
C LEU A 486 0.41 28.88 22.50
N SER A 487 0.42 29.85 21.58
CA SER A 487 0.04 31.24 21.90
C SER A 487 -1.46 31.40 22.16
N THR A 488 -2.29 30.49 21.64
CA THR A 488 -3.75 30.55 21.73
C THR A 488 -4.27 29.60 22.80
N THR A 489 -3.90 28.32 22.73
CA THR A 489 -4.40 27.27 23.62
C THR A 489 -3.43 26.09 23.59
N ASP A 490 -3.13 25.53 24.77
CA ASP A 490 -2.45 24.23 24.83
C ASP A 490 -3.38 23.13 24.29
N PRO A 491 -3.04 22.45 23.19
CA PRO A 491 -3.88 21.39 22.65
C PRO A 491 -3.95 20.16 23.54
N TRP A 492 -3.03 19.98 24.49
CA TRP A 492 -2.97 18.84 25.41
C TRP A 492 -2.82 19.27 26.88
N PRO A 493 -3.81 19.99 27.44
CA PRO A 493 -3.72 20.45 28.81
C PRO A 493 -3.76 19.27 29.78
N GLN A 494 -2.95 19.32 30.84
CA GLN A 494 -2.71 18.23 31.80
C GLN A 494 -3.99 17.59 32.37
N ASN A 495 -5.05 18.37 32.56
CA ASN A 495 -6.33 17.90 33.08
C ASN A 495 -7.13 17.04 32.09
N PHE A 496 -6.90 17.18 30.78
CA PHE A 496 -7.54 16.36 29.74
C PHE A 496 -6.64 15.25 29.22
N PHE A 497 -5.33 15.48 29.23
CA PHE A 497 -4.33 14.53 28.72
C PHE A 497 -3.22 14.29 29.77
N PRO A 498 -3.56 13.71 30.94
CA PRO A 498 -2.64 13.63 32.07
C PRO A 498 -1.39 12.79 31.77
N THR A 499 -1.52 11.76 30.93
CA THR A 499 -0.42 10.91 30.49
C THR A 499 0.53 11.70 29.58
N ILE A 500 0.01 12.40 28.58
CA ILE A 500 0.80 13.20 27.63
C ILE A 500 1.60 14.28 28.32
N GLY A 501 1.01 15.01 29.27
CA GLY A 501 1.72 16.11 29.93
C GLY A 501 2.77 15.66 30.96
N SER A 502 2.93 14.35 31.18
CA SER A 502 4.05 13.79 31.97
C SER A 502 5.37 13.62 31.19
N TYR A 503 5.33 13.72 29.87
CA TYR A 503 6.50 13.63 28.99
C TYR A 503 7.16 14.99 28.77
N SER A 504 8.42 15.00 28.32
CA SER A 504 9.14 16.25 28.03
C SER A 504 8.40 17.17 27.03
N GLN A 505 8.68 18.47 27.12
CA GLN A 505 8.11 19.44 26.18
C GLN A 505 8.63 19.21 24.76
N GLU A 506 9.85 18.70 24.62
CA GLU A 506 10.50 18.36 23.36
C GLU A 506 9.75 17.25 22.62
N LEU A 507 9.37 16.17 23.34
CA LEU A 507 8.59 15.07 22.76
C LEU A 507 7.18 15.54 22.37
N GLN A 508 6.53 16.28 23.28
CA GLN A 508 5.22 16.87 23.00
C GLN A 508 5.27 17.78 21.76
N LEU A 509 6.30 18.59 21.63
CA LEU A 509 6.48 19.51 20.50
C LEU A 509 6.70 18.76 19.19
N LEU A 510 7.54 17.71 19.18
CA LEU A 510 7.71 16.86 17.99
C LEU A 510 6.36 16.26 17.55
N ALA A 511 5.62 15.66 18.47
CA ALA A 511 4.31 15.08 18.18
C ALA A 511 3.31 16.12 17.64
N ARG A 512 3.22 17.29 18.28
CA ARG A 512 2.38 18.42 17.84
C ARG A 512 2.73 18.87 16.41
N ARG A 513 4.02 19.07 16.12
CA ARG A 513 4.49 19.47 14.78
C ARG A 513 4.14 18.43 13.71
N CYS A 514 4.30 17.14 14.00
CA CYS A 514 3.91 16.06 13.10
C CYS A 514 2.39 16.02 12.85
N LEU A 515 1.58 16.35 13.87
CA LEU A 515 0.12 16.34 13.83
C LEU A 515 -0.51 17.68 13.40
N ASN A 516 0.24 18.57 12.75
CA ASN A 516 -0.35 19.77 12.18
C ASN A 516 -1.30 19.43 11.03
N PHE A 517 -2.50 20.02 11.03
CA PHE A 517 -3.56 19.73 10.04
C PHE A 517 -3.05 19.93 8.61
N GLU A 518 -2.45 21.09 8.34
CA GLU A 518 -1.88 21.40 7.03
C GLU A 518 -0.48 20.79 6.85
N GLN A 519 -0.26 20.10 5.73
CA GLN A 519 0.99 19.41 5.42
C GLN A 519 2.23 20.33 5.50
N GLN A 520 2.09 21.57 5.04
CA GLN A 520 3.17 22.57 5.00
C GLN A 520 3.70 22.98 6.38
N HIS A 521 2.93 22.73 7.45
CA HIS A 521 3.33 23.02 8.82
C HIS A 521 3.93 21.81 9.54
N ARG A 522 3.96 20.64 8.89
CA ARG A 522 4.61 19.44 9.42
C ARG A 522 6.11 19.49 9.12
N PRO A 523 6.97 18.91 9.98
CA PRO A 523 8.39 18.83 9.71
C PRO A 523 8.66 17.95 8.49
N THR A 524 9.77 18.16 7.78
CA THR A 524 10.28 17.16 6.82
C THR A 524 10.85 15.98 7.58
N LEU A 525 11.12 14.87 6.90
CA LEU A 525 11.84 13.73 7.51
C LEU A 525 13.21 14.16 8.06
N ALA A 526 13.92 15.04 7.36
CA ALA A 526 15.21 15.57 7.82
C ALA A 526 15.08 16.49 9.05
N GLU A 527 14.04 17.33 9.11
CA GLU A 527 13.78 18.18 10.28
C GLU A 527 13.37 17.35 11.51
N ALA A 528 12.58 16.30 11.31
CA ALA A 528 12.21 15.35 12.37
C ALA A 528 13.45 14.60 12.89
N GLU A 529 14.29 14.07 11.99
CA GLU A 529 15.57 13.44 12.34
C GLU A 529 16.48 14.38 13.14
N ASN A 530 16.65 15.63 12.69
CA ASN A 530 17.45 16.62 13.41
C ASN A 530 16.90 16.91 14.81
N THR A 531 15.58 16.99 14.97
CA THR A 531 14.94 17.19 16.27
C THR A 531 15.23 16.02 17.21
N ILE A 532 15.08 14.78 16.70
CA ILE A 532 15.35 13.55 17.44
C ILE A 532 16.82 13.46 17.84
N ASN A 533 17.75 13.67 16.91
CA ASN A 533 19.19 13.61 17.17
C ASN A 533 19.65 14.69 18.16
N THR A 534 19.06 15.89 18.09
CA THR A 534 19.34 16.98 19.05
C THR A 534 18.94 16.56 20.47
N TYR A 535 17.75 15.97 20.63
CA TYR A 535 17.31 15.47 21.94
C TYR A 535 18.24 14.35 22.45
N LEU A 536 18.51 13.34 21.62
CA LEU A 536 19.34 12.19 22.00
C LEU A 536 20.79 12.57 22.34
N THR A 537 21.30 13.69 21.79
CA THR A 537 22.64 14.19 22.09
C THR A 537 22.67 15.05 23.36
N ASN A 538 21.62 15.83 23.63
CA ASN A 538 21.60 16.84 24.70
C ASN A 538 21.01 16.32 26.02
N SER A 539 20.18 15.28 26.00
CA SER A 539 19.57 14.70 27.21
C SER A 539 20.56 13.77 27.94
N PRO A 540 20.51 13.68 29.28
CA PRO A 540 21.40 12.80 30.03
C PRO A 540 21.23 11.35 29.54
N PRO A 541 22.33 10.64 29.23
CA PRO A 541 22.27 9.29 28.66
C PRO A 541 21.44 8.31 29.50
N ALA A 542 21.31 8.49 30.81
CA ALA A 542 20.58 7.55 31.67
C ALA A 542 19.07 7.50 31.42
N GLU A 543 18.42 8.62 31.11
CA GLU A 543 16.97 8.68 30.83
C GLU A 543 16.68 8.42 29.34
N ALA A 544 17.51 8.96 28.44
CA ALA A 544 17.39 8.75 27.00
C ALA A 544 17.82 7.33 26.54
N LEU A 545 18.71 6.68 27.30
CA LEU A 545 19.12 5.28 27.08
C LEU A 545 18.49 4.32 28.10
N SER A 546 17.47 4.76 28.86
CA SER A 546 16.71 3.83 29.69
C SER A 546 16.21 2.70 28.79
N ARG A 547 16.66 1.49 29.09
CA ARG A 547 16.32 0.26 28.36
C ARG A 547 15.05 -0.40 28.91
N ASP A 548 14.51 0.19 29.97
CA ASP A 548 13.18 -0.14 30.46
C ASP A 548 12.15 0.29 29.42
N LEU A 549 11.12 -0.53 29.19
CA LEU A 549 10.01 -0.22 28.28
C LEU A 549 8.78 0.28 29.07
N GLY A 550 8.91 0.38 30.40
CA GLY A 550 7.82 0.69 31.33
C GLY A 550 6.77 -0.43 31.31
N PRO A 551 5.49 -0.12 31.08
CA PRO A 551 4.43 -1.12 31.07
C PRO A 551 4.47 -2.01 29.82
N LEU A 552 5.21 -1.62 28.77
CA LEU A 552 5.21 -2.34 27.51
C LEU A 552 5.92 -3.69 27.64
N ARG A 553 5.37 -4.70 26.98
CA ARG A 553 5.91 -6.06 26.97
C ARG A 553 6.16 -6.46 25.51
N ALA A 554 7.42 -6.51 25.10
CA ALA A 554 7.80 -7.24 23.91
C ALA A 554 7.77 -8.73 24.25
N PHE A 555 7.17 -9.57 23.40
CA PHE A 555 7.05 -11.01 23.65
C PHE A 555 8.02 -11.73 22.73
N PRO A 556 9.24 -12.08 23.18
CA PRO A 556 10.04 -13.03 22.41
C PRO A 556 9.20 -14.30 22.21
N ASP A 557 9.06 -14.77 20.97
CA ASP A 557 8.45 -16.10 20.77
C ASP A 557 9.38 -17.16 21.38
N PHE A 558 9.01 -17.65 22.56
CA PHE A 558 9.81 -18.60 23.34
C PHE A 558 9.68 -20.03 22.82
N GLU A 559 8.62 -20.33 22.08
CA GLU A 559 8.26 -21.71 21.71
C GLU A 559 8.93 -22.14 20.40
N LEU A 560 9.17 -21.19 19.50
CA LEU A 560 9.65 -21.46 18.14
C LEU A 560 10.95 -20.68 17.88
N ARG A 561 11.98 -21.05 18.64
CA ARG A 561 13.32 -20.43 18.58
C ARG A 561 14.26 -21.20 17.66
N ILE A 562 15.17 -20.47 17.02
CA ILE A 562 16.25 -21.08 16.24
C ILE A 562 17.13 -21.90 17.19
N GLY A 563 17.51 -23.10 16.77
CA GLY A 563 18.29 -24.07 17.52
C GLY A 563 17.47 -25.02 18.42
N GLU A 564 16.19 -24.73 18.67
CA GLU A 564 15.33 -25.57 19.50
C GLU A 564 14.57 -26.62 18.67
N PRO A 565 14.18 -27.76 19.27
CA PRO A 565 13.36 -28.77 18.60
C PRO A 565 11.98 -28.22 18.19
N PHE A 566 11.54 -28.55 16.98
CA PHE A 566 10.22 -28.17 16.48
C PHE A 566 9.11 -28.97 17.17
N GLY A 567 8.41 -28.33 18.09
CA GLY A 567 7.19 -28.83 18.71
C GLY A 567 5.96 -28.13 18.16
N ARG A 568 5.23 -28.77 17.23
CA ARG A 568 3.90 -28.27 16.83
C ARG A 568 2.97 -28.47 18.03
N ARG A 569 2.50 -27.40 18.69
CA ARG A 569 1.34 -27.52 19.58
C ARG A 569 0.20 -28.09 18.73
N ARG A 570 -0.21 -29.33 18.98
CA ARG A 570 -1.56 -29.76 18.58
C ARG A 570 -2.50 -28.96 19.46
N SER A 571 -3.40 -28.20 18.85
CA SER A 571 -4.59 -27.69 19.54
C SER A 571 -5.24 -28.87 20.28
N GLU A 572 -5.40 -28.73 21.60
CA GLU A 572 -6.17 -29.67 22.43
C GLU A 572 -7.67 -29.45 22.26
#